data_AF-A0A7K2ZKI8-F1
#
_entry.id   AF-A0A7K2ZKI8-F1
#
_cell.length_a   1.000
_cell.length_b   1.000
_cell.length_c   1.000
_cell.angle_alpha   90.00
_cell.angle_beta   90.00
_cell.angle_gamma   90.00
#
_symmetry.space_group_name_H-M   'P 1'
#
loop_
_entity.id
_entity.type
_entity.pdbx_description
1 polymer ?
#
loop_
_entity_poly.entity_id
_entity_poly.type
_entity_poly.pdbx_seq_one_letter_code
_entity_poly.pdbx_strand_id
1 'polypeptide(L)' 'MTSSPASPPPAAPSDTSALDLAPVVPVVVLHDAADAVPLARALVAGGLPAI' A
#
# COMPACT_ATOMS: atom_id res chain seq x y z
N MET A 1 -31.55 -14.21 24.70
CA MET A 1 -30.83 -12.98 25.08
C MET A 1 -30.22 -12.43 23.80
N THR A 2 -30.82 -11.36 23.28
CA THR A 2 -30.52 -10.76 21.96
C THR A 2 -29.16 -10.05 22.03
N SER A 3 -28.24 -10.39 21.13
CA SER A 3 -26.95 -9.70 21.00
C SER A 3 -27.11 -8.58 19.97
N SER A 4 -26.90 -7.34 20.41
CA SER A 4 -26.95 -6.14 19.57
C SER A 4 -25.76 -6.11 18.61
N PRO A 5 -25.92 -5.81 17.31
CA PRO A 5 -24.78 -5.56 16.44
C PRO A 5 -24.12 -4.23 16.82
N ALA A 6 -22.80 -4.23 16.98
CA ALA A 6 -22.00 -3.04 17.25
C ALA A 6 -21.99 -2.09 16.04
N SER A 7 -22.01 -0.77 16.28
CA SER A 7 -21.87 0.24 15.24
C SER A 7 -20.51 0.14 14.53
N PRO A 8 -20.44 0.28 13.19
CA PRO A 8 -19.16 0.34 12.49
C PRO A 8 -18.42 1.64 12.84
N PRO A 9 -17.08 1.63 12.88
CA PRO A 9 -16.28 2.83 13.07
C PRO A 9 -16.49 3.83 11.92
N PRO A 10 -16.23 5.13 12.12
CA PRO A 10 -16.34 6.13 11.06
C PRO A 10 -15.48 5.72 9.86
N ALA A 11 -16.04 5.77 8.66
CA ALA A 11 -15.34 5.43 7.42
C ALA A 11 -14.09 6.33 7.30
N ALA A 12 -12.92 5.71 7.28
CA ALA A 12 -11.66 6.38 7.00
C ALA A 12 -11.74 7.09 5.64
N PRO A 13 -11.03 8.22 5.44
CA PRO A 13 -10.96 8.86 4.12
C PRO A 13 -10.51 7.82 3.09
N SER A 14 -11.18 7.80 1.94
CA SER A 14 -10.79 6.95 0.82
C SER A 14 -9.46 7.46 0.27
N ASP A 15 -8.36 7.00 0.84
CA ASP A 15 -7.03 7.24 0.28
C ASP A 15 -7.03 6.72 -1.16
N THR A 16 -6.66 7.58 -2.11
CA THR A 16 -6.52 7.22 -3.52
C THR A 16 -5.65 5.96 -3.62
N SER A 17 -6.20 4.90 -4.22
CA SER A 17 -5.49 3.62 -4.32
C SER A 17 -4.28 3.76 -5.24
N ALA A 18 -3.21 3.00 -4.98
CA ALA A 18 -2.05 2.98 -5.87
C ALA A 18 -2.43 2.63 -7.32
N LEU A 19 -3.46 1.79 -7.50
CA LEU A 19 -3.99 1.42 -8.82
C LEU A 19 -4.82 2.52 -9.48
N ASP A 20 -5.36 3.47 -8.71
CA ASP A 20 -6.03 4.64 -9.25
C ASP A 20 -5.01 5.62 -9.87
N LEU A 21 -3.79 5.64 -9.34
CA LEU A 21 -2.67 6.46 -9.84
C LEU A 21 -1.91 5.77 -10.98
N ALA A 22 -1.72 4.46 -10.88
CA ALA A 22 -1.01 3.66 -11.86
C ALA A 22 -1.69 2.28 -12.02
N PRO A 23 -2.37 2.01 -13.14
CA PRO A 23 -3.10 0.74 -13.34
C PRO A 23 -2.19 -0.49 -13.50
N VAL A 24 -0.86 -0.32 -13.45
CA VAL A 24 0.13 -1.40 -13.50
C VAL A 24 1.09 -1.22 -12.34
N VAL A 25 1.40 -2.33 -11.67
CA VAL A 25 2.36 -2.37 -10.56
C VAL A 25 3.67 -3.01 -11.04
N PRO A 26 4.81 -2.32 -10.94
CA PRO A 26 6.11 -2.91 -11.22
C PRO A 26 6.47 -3.94 -10.15
N VAL A 27 7.08 -5.07 -10.54
CA VAL A 27 7.51 -6.14 -9.63
C VAL A 27 9.02 -6.25 -9.65
N VAL A 28 9.64 -6.20 -8.48
CA VAL A 28 11.08 -6.40 -8.32
C VAL A 28 11.32 -7.64 -7.47
N VAL A 29 12.13 -8.57 -7.99
CA VAL A 29 12.54 -9.78 -7.26
C VAL A 29 13.94 -9.56 -6.72
N LEU A 30 14.08 -9.59 -5.41
CA LEU A 30 15.37 -9.50 -4.74
C LEU A 30 15.76 -10.86 -4.16
N HIS A 31 17.06 -11.15 -4.21
CA HIS A 31 17.61 -12.37 -3.60
C HIS A 31 17.85 -12.19 -2.10
N ASP A 32 18.20 -10.97 -1.67
CA ASP A 32 18.42 -10.61 -0.28
C ASP A 32 17.36 -9.60 0.19
N ALA A 33 16.80 -9.82 1.38
CA ALA A 33 15.80 -8.93 1.96
C ALA A 33 16.41 -7.61 2.46
N ALA A 34 17.71 -7.58 2.78
CA ALA A 34 18.41 -6.38 3.24
C ALA A 34 18.43 -5.27 2.17
N ASP A 35 18.39 -5.64 0.89
CA ASP A 35 18.38 -4.70 -0.23
C ASP A 35 17.01 -4.06 -0.48
N ALA A 36 15.93 -4.65 0.05
CA ALA A 36 14.56 -4.25 -0.29
C ALA A 36 14.24 -2.82 0.19
N VAL A 37 14.60 -2.47 1.43
CA VAL A 37 14.26 -1.16 2.02
C VAL A 37 15.06 -0.01 1.38
N PRO A 38 16.39 -0.10 1.21
CA PRO A 38 17.16 0.94 0.51
C PRO A 38 16.64 1.19 -0.92
N LEU A 39 16.33 0.11 -1.65
CA LEU A 39 15.81 0.21 -3.01
C LEU A 39 14.44 0.86 -3.04
N ALA A 40 13.49 0.39 -2.24
CA ALA A 40 12.14 0.93 -2.19
C ALA A 40 12.13 2.44 -1.89
N ARG A 41 12.98 2.89 -0.94
CA ARG A 41 13.12 4.32 -0.62
C ARG A 41 13.63 5.14 -1.80
N ALA A 42 14.61 4.62 -2.54
CA ALA A 42 15.11 5.30 -3.73
C ALA A 42 14.03 5.39 -4.83
N LEU A 43 13.23 4.35 -5.02
CA LEU A 43 12.14 4.32 -6.01
C LEU A 43 11.01 5.29 -5.65
N VAL A 44 10.63 5.36 -4.36
CA VAL A 44 9.64 6.35 -3.87
C VAL A 44 10.16 7.78 -4.06
N ALA A 45 11.43 8.04 -3.73
CA ALA A 45 12.05 9.34 -3.99
C ALA A 45 12.11 9.69 -5.49
N GLY A 46 12.19 8.67 -6.35
CA GLY A 46 12.10 8.77 -7.81
C GLY A 46 10.68 8.89 -8.37
N GLY A 47 9.65 8.88 -7.52
CA GLY A 47 8.25 9.09 -7.91
C GLY A 47 7.47 7.81 -8.23
N LEU A 48 8.01 6.62 -7.93
CA LEU A 48 7.22 5.38 -8.00
C LEU A 48 6.43 5.18 -6.70
N PRO A 49 5.09 5.30 -6.73
CA PRO A 49 4.27 5.26 -5.52
C PRO A 49 4.09 3.84 -4.95
N ALA A 50 4.34 2.79 -5.76
CA ALA A 50 4.20 1.40 -5.37
C ALA A 50 5.13 0.48 -6.19
N ILE A 51 5.66 -0.55 -5.52
CA ILE A 51 6.54 -1.62 -6.04
C ILE A 51 6.32 -2.94 -5.28
#